data_AF-A0A229THB5-F1
#
_entry.id   AF-A0A229THB5-F1
#
_cell.length_a   1.000
_cell.length_b   1.000
_cell.length_c   1.000
_cell.angle_alpha   90.00
_cell.angle_beta   90.00
_cell.angle_gamma   90.00
#
_symmetry.space_group_name_H-M   'P 1'
#
loop_
_entity.id
_entity.type
_entity.pdbx_description
1 polymer ?
#
loop_
_entity_poly.entity_id
_entity_poly.type
_entity_poly.pdbx_seq_one_letter_code
_entity_poly.pdbx_strand_id
1 'polypeptide(L)'
;MRSAFATVPFYRERWALDGREDPVLVPGRTGTDGGAAPLAEALHQVVDLVPLAGGTQRTEPGRGLGRVLRTARKPERGSLVVLLGPDGLRPPADLPKGVRGCVTDPDTPSAAVLGEVTAVLRRGHRVLAVGDDKALTTFTDVVPDDLAHRVEAVPHRELDSVDAGPYGVLHDPALGYLGALGNCGRWHLDWPHVYARRTSAGLAFTLLRQDSPRFVDVVPAGGVPGEVAPCPRHGTPVVLI
;
A
#
# COMPACT_ATOMS: atom_id res chain seq x y z
N MET A 1 -4.30 -13.41 21.38
CA MET A 1 -3.70 -13.33 20.03
C MET A 1 -2.19 -13.47 20.20
N ARG A 2 -1.54 -14.51 19.67
CA ARG A 2 -0.07 -14.62 19.71
C ARG A 2 0.54 -13.66 18.67
N SER A 3 1.57 -12.92 19.05
CA SER A 3 2.20 -11.90 18.20
C SER A 3 2.92 -12.55 17.00
N ALA A 4 3.10 -11.80 15.91
CA ALA A 4 3.86 -12.29 14.75
C ALA A 4 5.27 -12.75 15.15
N PHE A 5 5.89 -12.09 16.13
CA PHE A 5 7.18 -12.46 16.73
C PHE A 5 7.21 -13.88 17.31
N ALA A 6 6.06 -14.43 17.74
CA ALA A 6 5.97 -15.79 18.27
C ALA A 6 5.61 -16.85 17.21
N THR A 7 5.13 -16.44 16.03
CA THR A 7 4.49 -17.37 15.06
C THR A 7 5.06 -17.32 13.66
N VAL A 8 5.91 -16.34 13.35
CA VAL A 8 6.51 -16.12 12.03
C VAL A 8 8.01 -16.44 12.12
N PRO A 9 8.51 -17.47 11.41
CA PRO A 9 9.90 -17.92 11.51
C PRO A 9 10.94 -16.80 11.38
N PHE A 10 10.79 -15.95 10.35
CA PHE A 10 11.69 -14.82 10.07
C PHE A 10 11.91 -13.94 11.31
N TYR A 11 10.82 -13.47 11.93
CA TYR A 11 10.92 -12.56 13.07
C TYR A 11 11.37 -13.27 14.34
N ARG A 12 10.95 -14.52 14.55
CA ARG A 12 11.35 -15.31 15.72
C ARG A 12 12.87 -15.52 15.74
N GLU A 13 13.44 -15.90 14.60
CA GLU A 13 14.87 -16.22 14.49
C GLU A 13 15.73 -14.96 14.56
N ARG A 14 15.36 -13.90 13.84
CA ARG A 14 16.06 -12.61 13.92
C ARG A 14 16.11 -12.07 15.35
N TRP A 15 15.01 -12.18 16.09
CA TRP A 15 14.97 -11.74 17.48
C TRP A 15 15.81 -12.60 18.42
N ALA A 16 15.83 -13.92 18.22
CA ALA A 16 16.71 -14.80 18.97
C ALA A 16 18.19 -14.43 18.76
N LEU A 17 18.57 -14.08 17.52
CA LEU A 17 19.93 -13.63 17.18
C LEU A 17 20.31 -12.28 17.81
N ASP A 18 19.35 -11.36 17.97
CA ASP A 18 19.54 -10.09 18.70
C ASP A 18 19.52 -10.26 20.23
N GLY A 19 19.49 -11.51 20.73
CA GLY A 19 19.48 -11.84 22.15
C GLY A 19 18.14 -11.57 22.84
N ARG A 20 17.02 -11.68 22.10
CA ARG A 20 15.66 -11.49 22.60
C ARG A 20 14.95 -12.85 22.64
N GLU A 21 14.92 -13.48 23.82
CA GLU A 21 14.27 -14.78 24.03
C GLU A 21 12.76 -14.66 24.26
N ASP A 22 12.28 -13.47 24.64
CA ASP A 22 10.87 -13.10 24.78
C ASP A 22 10.65 -11.69 24.21
N PRO A 23 9.42 -11.27 23.85
CA PRO A 23 9.10 -9.93 23.34
C PRO A 23 9.18 -8.84 24.43
N VAL A 24 10.20 -8.90 25.28
CA VAL A 24 10.54 -7.87 26.26
C VAL A 24 11.68 -7.05 25.68
N LEU A 25 11.46 -5.74 25.53
CA LEU A 25 12.53 -4.81 25.19
C LEU A 25 13.58 -4.86 26.29
N VAL A 26 14.74 -5.47 26.01
CA VAL A 26 15.89 -5.40 26.92
C VAL A 26 16.46 -3.97 26.86
N PRO A 27 16.43 -3.20 27.95
CA PRO A 27 16.96 -1.83 27.94
C PRO A 27 18.41 -1.82 27.46
N GLY A 28 18.72 -0.98 26.47
CA GLY A 28 20.06 -0.86 25.89
C GLY A 28 20.42 -1.89 24.81
N ARG A 29 19.54 -2.86 24.50
CA ARG A 29 19.71 -3.80 23.37
C ARG A 29 18.60 -3.64 22.34
N THR A 30 18.67 -2.53 21.62
CA THR A 30 17.68 -2.20 20.58
C THR A 30 17.87 -2.99 19.28
N GLY A 31 18.96 -3.75 19.13
CA GLY A 31 19.33 -4.39 17.86
C GLY A 31 19.74 -3.36 16.81
N THR A 32 20.18 -3.83 15.64
CA THR A 32 20.44 -2.97 14.48
C THR A 32 19.13 -2.32 14.05
N ASP A 33 19.16 -1.02 13.73
CA ASP A 33 17.99 -0.25 13.29
C ASP A 33 16.77 -0.30 14.19
N GLY A 34 17.02 -0.38 15.49
CA GLY A 34 15.96 -0.48 16.49
C GLY A 34 15.16 -1.79 16.39
N GLY A 35 15.73 -2.82 15.77
CA GLY A 35 15.12 -4.13 15.54
C GLY A 35 14.34 -4.25 14.23
N ALA A 36 14.32 -3.19 13.41
CA ALA A 36 13.65 -3.22 12.13
C ALA A 36 14.46 -4.03 11.10
N ALA A 37 13.76 -4.67 10.16
CA ALA A 37 14.37 -5.47 9.12
C ALA A 37 14.33 -4.74 7.76
N PRO A 38 15.40 -4.75 6.95
CA PRO A 38 15.31 -4.30 5.57
C PRO A 38 14.23 -5.08 4.80
N LEU A 39 13.37 -4.38 4.07
CA LEU A 39 12.29 -5.02 3.29
C LEU A 39 12.84 -6.02 2.28
N ALA A 40 13.96 -5.71 1.63
CA ALA A 40 14.62 -6.61 0.68
C ALA A 40 15.02 -7.95 1.31
N GLU A 41 15.47 -7.94 2.57
CA GLU A 41 15.82 -9.16 3.31
C GLU A 41 14.56 -9.97 3.63
N ALA A 42 13.50 -9.30 4.12
CA ALA A 42 12.22 -9.94 4.39
C ALA A 42 11.62 -10.57 3.12
N LEU A 43 11.74 -9.91 1.97
CA LEU A 43 11.30 -10.44 0.67
C LEU A 43 12.12 -11.64 0.20
N HIS A 44 13.43 -11.64 0.46
CA HIS A 44 14.28 -12.80 0.16
C HIS A 44 13.87 -14.03 0.96
N GLN A 45 13.30 -13.83 2.15
CA GLN A 45 12.80 -14.86 3.06
C GLN A 45 11.26 -14.87 3.13
N VAL A 46 10.56 -14.56 2.03
CA VAL A 46 9.09 -14.41 2.03
C VAL A 46 8.34 -15.66 2.53
N VAL A 47 8.91 -16.85 2.32
CA VAL A 47 8.37 -18.12 2.82
C VAL A 47 8.35 -18.17 4.35
N ASP A 48 9.31 -17.51 5.00
CA ASP A 48 9.48 -17.43 6.45
C ASP A 48 8.67 -16.30 7.08
N LEU A 49 8.00 -15.48 6.26
CA LEU A 49 7.03 -14.47 6.69
C LEU A 49 5.62 -15.03 6.89
N VAL A 50 5.42 -16.31 6.55
CA VAL A 50 4.12 -16.99 6.70
C VAL A 50 3.96 -17.55 8.11
N PRO A 51 2.83 -17.32 8.78
CA PRO A 51 2.57 -17.94 10.07
C PRO A 51 2.58 -19.48 9.98
N LEU A 52 3.07 -20.15 11.03
CA LEU A 52 3.06 -21.63 11.12
C LEU A 52 1.68 -22.28 10.92
N ALA A 53 0.59 -21.51 11.04
CA ALA A 53 -0.77 -21.95 10.80
C ALA A 53 -1.20 -21.95 9.31
N GLY A 54 -0.31 -21.63 8.36
CA GLY A 54 -0.53 -21.88 6.93
C GLY A 54 -1.20 -20.73 6.13
N GLY A 55 -0.59 -19.54 6.11
CA GLY A 55 -1.04 -18.42 5.28
C GLY A 55 -0.51 -18.43 3.83
N THR A 56 -0.90 -17.43 3.04
CA THR A 56 -0.37 -17.21 1.67
C THR A 56 1.06 -16.65 1.66
N GLN A 57 1.93 -17.19 0.79
CA GLN A 57 3.30 -16.67 0.57
C GLN A 57 3.35 -15.50 -0.43
N ARG A 58 2.22 -15.15 -1.06
CA ARG A 58 2.19 -14.17 -2.15
C ARG A 58 1.94 -12.76 -1.60
N THR A 59 2.81 -11.81 -1.96
CA THR A 59 2.55 -10.38 -1.74
C THR A 59 1.38 -9.91 -2.62
N GLU A 60 0.62 -8.93 -2.14
CA GLU A 60 -0.53 -8.39 -2.87
C GLU A 60 -0.34 -6.89 -3.06
N PRO A 61 0.23 -6.45 -4.20
CA PRO A 61 0.53 -5.03 -4.42
C PRO A 61 -0.73 -4.14 -4.42
N GLY A 62 -1.90 -4.72 -4.72
CA GLY A 62 -3.19 -4.04 -4.72
C GLY A 62 -3.86 -3.89 -3.34
N ARG A 63 -3.32 -4.54 -2.30
CA ARG A 63 -3.93 -4.55 -0.96
C ARG A 63 -4.01 -3.14 -0.38
N GLY A 64 -5.09 -2.85 0.35
CA GLY A 64 -5.27 -1.58 1.04
C GLY A 64 -5.85 -0.49 0.16
N LEU A 65 -5.87 -0.69 -1.17
CA LEU A 65 -6.33 0.33 -2.12
C LEU A 65 -7.77 0.77 -1.80
N GLY A 66 -8.68 -0.18 -1.60
CA GLY A 66 -10.07 0.13 -1.29
C GLY A 66 -10.28 0.93 -0.01
N ARG A 67 -9.36 0.80 0.96
CA ARG A 67 -9.37 1.56 2.21
C ARG A 67 -8.81 2.97 2.01
N VAL A 68 -7.65 3.12 1.38
CA VAL A 68 -7.00 4.42 1.19
C VAL A 68 -7.73 5.32 0.20
N LEU A 69 -8.45 4.74 -0.78
CA LEU A 69 -9.26 5.51 -1.72
C LEU A 69 -10.32 6.37 -1.01
N ARG A 70 -10.81 5.95 0.15
CA ARG A 70 -11.78 6.76 0.93
C ARG A 70 -11.21 8.12 1.35
N THR A 71 -9.90 8.21 1.50
CA THR A 71 -9.16 9.42 1.86
C THR A 71 -8.73 10.19 0.61
N ALA A 72 -8.15 9.51 -0.39
CA ALA A 72 -7.65 10.16 -1.60
C ALA A 72 -8.78 10.63 -2.54
N ARG A 73 -9.62 9.69 -2.97
CA ARG A 73 -10.73 9.87 -3.91
C ARG A 73 -11.79 8.80 -3.67
N LYS A 74 -12.84 9.16 -2.91
CA LYS A 74 -13.86 8.21 -2.48
C LYS A 74 -14.65 7.69 -3.68
N PRO A 75 -14.63 6.37 -3.98
CA PRO A 75 -15.41 5.82 -5.06
C PRO A 75 -16.91 5.81 -4.70
N GLU A 76 -17.76 6.01 -5.70
CA GLU A 76 -19.20 5.95 -5.57
C GLU A 76 -19.71 4.56 -5.95
N ARG A 77 -20.97 4.24 -5.59
CA ARG A 77 -21.59 2.99 -6.03
C ARG A 77 -21.71 2.99 -7.55
N GLY A 78 -21.26 1.91 -8.18
CA GLY A 78 -21.22 1.79 -9.64
C GLY A 78 -19.89 2.23 -10.27
N SER A 79 -19.00 2.87 -9.50
CA SER A 79 -17.65 3.20 -9.97
C SER A 79 -16.84 1.95 -10.32
N LEU A 80 -15.90 2.13 -11.24
CA LEU A 80 -14.86 1.15 -11.57
C LEU A 80 -13.51 1.70 -11.12
N VAL A 81 -12.74 0.91 -10.38
CA VAL A 81 -11.35 1.18 -10.05
C VAL A 81 -10.48 0.37 -11.02
N VAL A 82 -9.62 1.05 -11.78
CA VAL A 82 -8.69 0.44 -12.72
C VAL A 82 -7.29 0.60 -12.13
N LEU A 83 -6.68 -0.51 -11.72
CA LEU A 83 -5.29 -0.53 -11.30
C LEU A 83 -4.40 -0.71 -12.53
N LEU A 84 -3.60 0.30 -12.82
CA LEU A 84 -2.64 0.31 -13.93
C LEU A 84 -1.33 -0.29 -13.44
N GLY A 85 -0.92 -1.38 -14.05
CA GLY A 85 0.31 -2.06 -13.66
C GLY A 85 0.52 -3.36 -14.42
N PRO A 86 1.63 -4.06 -14.14
CA PRO A 86 2.06 -5.20 -14.94
C PRO A 86 1.06 -6.37 -14.89
N ASP A 87 1.14 -7.20 -15.91
CA ASP A 87 0.39 -8.45 -16.00
C ASP A 87 0.59 -9.33 -14.76
N GLY A 88 -0.52 -9.93 -14.29
CA GLY A 88 -0.55 -10.81 -13.12
C GLY A 88 -0.89 -10.13 -11.80
N LEU A 89 -1.01 -8.80 -11.77
CA LEU A 89 -1.69 -8.09 -10.67
C LEU A 89 -3.15 -8.54 -10.57
N ARG A 90 -3.65 -8.61 -9.33
CA ARG A 90 -5.05 -8.93 -9.06
C ARG A 90 -5.82 -7.66 -8.68
N PRO A 91 -7.10 -7.56 -9.06
CA PRO A 91 -7.95 -6.50 -8.55
C PRO A 91 -7.95 -6.46 -7.02
N PRO A 92 -7.99 -5.27 -6.39
CA PRO A 92 -8.03 -5.18 -4.94
C PRO A 92 -9.25 -5.89 -4.36
N ALA A 93 -9.01 -6.75 -3.38
CA ALA A 93 -10.09 -7.52 -2.71
C ALA A 93 -10.89 -6.70 -1.69
N ASP A 94 -10.40 -5.51 -1.33
CA ASP A 94 -10.94 -4.66 -0.25
C ASP A 94 -11.73 -3.45 -0.75
N LEU A 95 -12.15 -3.45 -2.02
CA LEU A 95 -12.98 -2.39 -2.59
C LEU A 95 -14.33 -2.27 -1.87
N PRO A 96 -14.88 -1.05 -1.73
CA PRO A 96 -16.19 -0.86 -1.11
C PRO A 96 -17.32 -1.61 -1.85
N LYS A 97 -18.36 -2.00 -1.11
CA LYS A 97 -19.53 -2.69 -1.68
C LYS A 97 -20.14 -1.88 -2.83
N GLY A 98 -20.31 -2.53 -3.99
CA GLY A 98 -20.88 -1.91 -5.18
C GLY A 98 -19.87 -1.13 -6.03
N VAL A 99 -18.59 -1.16 -5.67
CA VAL A 99 -17.47 -0.73 -6.51
C VAL A 99 -16.84 -1.98 -7.13
N ARG A 100 -16.46 -1.90 -8.41
CA ARG A 100 -15.76 -2.98 -9.11
C ARG A 100 -14.30 -2.61 -9.32
N GLY A 101 -13.45 -3.62 -9.45
CA GLY A 101 -12.02 -3.45 -9.69
C GLY A 101 -11.57 -4.27 -10.88
N CYS A 102 -10.72 -3.70 -11.72
CA CYS A 102 -9.97 -4.42 -12.74
C CYS A 102 -8.51 -3.97 -12.74
N VAL A 103 -7.69 -4.73 -13.45
CA VAL A 103 -6.27 -4.48 -13.65
C VAL A 103 -6.02 -4.44 -15.14
N THR A 104 -5.15 -3.54 -15.59
CA THR A 104 -4.66 -3.57 -16.96
C THR A 104 -3.23 -3.06 -17.03
N ASP A 105 -2.46 -3.64 -17.94
CA ASP A 105 -1.21 -3.03 -18.38
C ASP A 105 -1.56 -1.71 -19.09
N PRO A 106 -0.93 -0.57 -18.69
CA PRO A 106 -1.21 0.73 -19.29
C PRO A 106 -0.67 0.85 -20.73
N ASP A 107 0.42 0.16 -21.06
CA ASP A 107 1.05 0.22 -22.39
C ASP A 107 0.30 -0.69 -23.38
N THR A 108 -0.34 -1.75 -22.89
CA THR A 108 -1.16 -2.66 -23.71
C THR A 108 -2.52 -2.99 -23.09
N PRO A 109 -3.46 -2.02 -22.98
CA PRO A 109 -4.70 -2.26 -22.29
C PRO A 109 -5.57 -3.32 -22.95
N SER A 110 -6.09 -4.25 -22.16
CA SER A 110 -6.97 -5.30 -22.67
C SER A 110 -8.26 -4.72 -23.26
N ALA A 111 -8.67 -5.18 -24.44
CA ALA A 111 -9.92 -4.78 -25.07
C ALA A 111 -11.15 -5.04 -24.17
N ALA A 112 -11.10 -6.09 -23.33
CA ALA A 112 -12.16 -6.37 -22.37
C ALA A 112 -12.25 -5.28 -21.28
N VAL A 113 -11.10 -4.82 -20.78
CA VAL A 113 -11.03 -3.75 -19.78
C VAL A 113 -11.49 -2.42 -20.40
N LEU A 114 -11.02 -2.06 -21.59
CA LEU A 114 -11.45 -0.85 -22.29
C LEU A 114 -12.96 -0.87 -22.61
N GLY A 115 -13.50 -2.03 -22.97
CA GLY A 115 -14.94 -2.22 -23.14
C GLY A 115 -15.72 -1.99 -21.85
N GLU A 116 -15.23 -2.50 -20.72
CA GLU A 116 -15.85 -2.26 -19.41
C GLU A 116 -15.77 -0.79 -18.97
N VAL A 117 -14.59 -0.16 -19.13
CA VAL A 117 -14.36 1.26 -18.86
C VAL A 117 -15.37 2.11 -19.66
N THR A 118 -15.46 1.88 -20.96
CA THR A 118 -16.39 2.60 -21.84
C THR A 118 -17.85 2.39 -21.41
N ALA A 119 -18.24 1.17 -21.05
CA ALA A 119 -19.60 0.87 -20.61
C ALA A 119 -19.94 1.57 -19.28
N VAL A 120 -19.01 1.66 -18.34
CA VAL A 120 -19.17 2.37 -17.06
C VAL A 120 -19.32 3.87 -17.30
N LEU A 121 -18.45 4.46 -18.12
CA LEU A 121 -18.48 5.88 -18.45
C LEU A 121 -19.79 6.26 -19.17
N ARG A 122 -20.25 5.46 -20.14
CA ARG A 122 -21.52 5.67 -20.86
C ARG A 122 -22.77 5.57 -19.98
N ARG A 123 -22.70 4.79 -18.88
CA ARG A 123 -23.75 4.75 -17.86
C ARG A 123 -23.73 5.95 -16.92
N GLY A 124 -22.80 6.88 -17.12
CA GLY A 124 -22.63 8.07 -16.30
C GLY A 124 -21.89 7.83 -14.99
N HIS A 125 -21.27 6.66 -14.80
CA HIS A 125 -20.46 6.37 -13.62
C HIS A 125 -19.01 6.81 -13.82
N ARG A 126 -18.29 6.99 -12.71
CA ARG A 126 -16.88 7.40 -12.69
C ARG A 126 -15.94 6.21 -12.79
N VAL A 127 -14.80 6.43 -13.41
CA VAL A 127 -13.67 5.50 -13.43
C VAL A 127 -12.53 6.12 -12.62
N LEU A 128 -11.99 5.39 -11.64
CA LEU A 128 -10.80 5.81 -10.90
C LEU A 128 -9.62 5.02 -11.45
N ALA A 129 -8.73 5.68 -12.18
CA ALA A 129 -7.50 5.08 -12.66
C ALA A 129 -6.39 5.28 -11.62
N VAL A 130 -5.72 4.22 -11.23
CA VAL A 130 -4.68 4.23 -10.19
C VAL A 130 -3.39 3.70 -10.76
N GLY A 131 -2.32 4.49 -10.73
CA GLY A 131 -1.01 4.14 -11.28
C GLY A 131 -0.03 5.30 -11.14
N ASP A 132 1.18 5.15 -11.69
CA ASP A 132 2.14 6.25 -11.77
C ASP A 132 1.72 7.26 -12.84
N ASP A 133 2.40 8.41 -12.89
CA ASP A 133 2.02 9.50 -13.78
C ASP A 133 2.11 9.12 -15.26
N LYS A 134 3.09 8.26 -15.60
CA LYS A 134 3.25 7.77 -16.98
C LYS A 134 2.09 6.85 -17.33
N ALA A 135 1.81 5.85 -16.51
CA ALA A 135 0.72 4.89 -16.70
C ALA A 135 -0.63 5.61 -16.80
N LEU A 136 -0.89 6.59 -15.94
CA LEU A 136 -2.11 7.39 -15.96
C LEU A 136 -2.26 8.19 -17.26
N THR A 137 -1.17 8.78 -17.75
CA THR A 137 -1.15 9.51 -19.02
C THR A 137 -1.48 8.56 -20.17
N THR A 138 -0.73 7.45 -20.30
CA THR A 138 -0.94 6.44 -21.35
C THR A 138 -2.37 5.89 -21.34
N PHE A 139 -2.92 5.59 -20.16
CA PHE A 139 -4.27 5.08 -20.03
C PHE A 139 -5.33 6.13 -20.39
N THR A 140 -5.12 7.39 -20.06
CA THR A 140 -6.07 8.46 -20.37
C THR A 140 -6.12 8.73 -21.87
N ASP A 141 -4.98 8.65 -22.56
CA ASP A 141 -4.87 8.86 -24.01
C ASP A 141 -5.66 7.85 -24.85
N VAL A 142 -5.97 6.67 -24.30
CA VAL A 142 -6.76 5.63 -24.98
C VAL A 142 -8.27 5.71 -24.66
N VAL A 143 -8.68 6.56 -23.72
CA VAL A 143 -10.10 6.76 -23.40
C VAL A 143 -10.67 7.84 -24.34
N PRO A 144 -11.86 7.65 -24.92
CA PRO A 144 -12.49 8.67 -25.77
C PRO A 144 -12.61 10.03 -25.08
N ASP A 145 -12.23 11.11 -25.79
CA ASP A 145 -12.20 12.48 -25.25
C ASP A 145 -13.54 12.93 -24.64
N ASP A 146 -14.66 12.53 -25.24
CA ASP A 146 -16.00 12.85 -24.76
C ASP A 146 -16.31 12.20 -23.39
N LEU A 147 -15.58 11.16 -23.02
CA LEU A 147 -15.73 10.41 -21.78
C LEU A 147 -14.59 10.66 -20.77
N ALA A 148 -13.44 11.17 -21.21
CA ALA A 148 -12.24 11.35 -20.40
C ALA A 148 -12.49 12.19 -19.13
N HIS A 149 -13.40 13.17 -19.18
CA HIS A 149 -13.76 14.01 -18.03
C HIS A 149 -14.35 13.25 -16.82
N ARG A 150 -14.73 11.98 -16.99
CA ARG A 150 -15.24 11.09 -15.91
C ARG A 150 -14.21 10.08 -15.42
N VAL A 151 -13.00 10.12 -15.98
CA VAL A 151 -11.85 9.39 -15.50
C VAL A 151 -11.13 10.27 -14.48
N GLU A 152 -11.08 9.82 -13.23
CA GLU A 152 -10.33 10.46 -12.17
C GLU A 152 -9.00 9.74 -11.99
N ALA A 153 -7.91 10.45 -12.27
CA ALA A 153 -6.57 9.96 -11.99
C ALA A 153 -6.31 9.93 -10.47
N VAL A 154 -5.69 8.87 -10.00
CA VAL A 154 -5.23 8.71 -8.62
C VAL A 154 -3.76 8.25 -8.69
N PRO A 155 -2.79 9.19 -8.67
CA PRO A 155 -1.40 8.83 -8.69
C PRO A 155 -1.04 8.04 -7.44
N HIS A 156 -0.31 6.95 -7.63
CA HIS A 156 0.42 6.35 -6.52
C HIS A 156 1.85 6.90 -6.45
N ARG A 157 2.38 6.99 -5.24
CA ARG A 157 3.74 7.46 -4.95
C ARG A 157 4.43 6.44 -4.06
N GLU A 158 5.69 6.15 -4.36
CA GLU A 158 6.54 5.41 -3.45
C GLU A 158 7.02 6.33 -2.32
N LEU A 159 7.42 5.73 -1.20
CA LEU A 159 7.82 6.48 0.00
C LEU A 159 9.01 7.43 -0.24
N ASP A 160 9.93 7.08 -1.12
CA ASP A 160 11.11 7.88 -1.46
C ASP A 160 10.86 8.92 -2.57
N SER A 161 9.66 8.91 -3.16
CA SER A 161 9.24 9.79 -4.27
C SER A 161 8.02 10.63 -3.91
N VAL A 162 7.72 10.76 -2.62
CA VAL A 162 6.57 11.52 -2.15
C VAL A 162 6.72 13.00 -2.48
N ASP A 163 5.79 13.51 -3.27
CA ASP A 163 5.65 14.93 -3.57
C ASP A 163 4.51 15.59 -2.75
N ALA A 164 4.45 16.92 -2.82
CA ALA A 164 3.35 17.72 -2.28
C ALA A 164 2.21 17.89 -3.32
N GLY A 165 1.97 16.90 -4.17
CA GLY A 165 0.92 16.92 -5.19
C GLY A 165 -0.49 17.09 -4.60
N PRO A 166 -1.51 17.42 -5.40
CA PRO A 166 -2.84 17.77 -4.88
C PRO A 166 -3.69 16.57 -4.41
N TYR A 167 -3.32 15.34 -4.77
CA TYR A 167 -3.98 14.09 -4.40
C TYR A 167 -3.10 12.90 -4.75
N GLY A 168 -3.25 11.78 -4.04
CA GLY A 168 -2.52 10.55 -4.34
C GLY A 168 -2.61 9.51 -3.23
N VAL A 169 -2.06 8.33 -3.51
CA VAL A 169 -1.98 7.20 -2.58
C VAL A 169 -0.53 6.76 -2.38
N LEU A 170 -0.17 6.41 -1.15
CA LEU A 170 1.17 5.95 -0.81
C LEU A 170 1.23 4.44 -1.04
N HIS A 171 2.16 3.99 -1.88
CA HIS A 171 2.24 2.61 -2.35
C HIS A 171 3.66 2.07 -2.19
N ASP A 172 3.75 0.80 -1.86
CA ASP A 172 4.97 0.02 -1.97
C ASP A 172 4.60 -1.31 -2.67
N PRO A 173 5.36 -1.76 -3.68
CA PRO A 173 5.03 -2.97 -4.44
C PRO A 173 4.87 -4.24 -3.59
N ALA A 174 5.60 -4.36 -2.47
CA ALA A 174 5.50 -5.51 -1.58
C ALA A 174 4.44 -5.32 -0.47
N LEU A 175 4.36 -4.12 0.09
CA LEU A 175 3.49 -3.83 1.24
C LEU A 175 2.06 -3.48 0.82
N GLY A 176 1.85 -3.06 -0.43
CA GLY A 176 0.59 -2.54 -0.94
C GLY A 176 0.41 -1.05 -0.64
N TYR A 177 -0.85 -0.62 -0.54
CA TYR A 177 -1.18 0.78 -0.28
C TYR A 177 -1.18 1.08 1.23
N LEU A 178 -0.30 1.99 1.62
CA LEU A 178 0.00 2.32 3.02
C LEU A 178 -0.83 3.50 3.54
N GLY A 179 -1.26 4.39 2.64
CA GLY A 179 -1.88 5.64 3.00
C GLY A 179 -2.34 6.45 1.80
N ALA A 180 -2.76 7.68 2.06
CA ALA A 180 -3.25 8.61 1.06
C ALA A 180 -3.00 10.06 1.47
N LEU A 181 -2.82 10.93 0.49
CA LEU A 181 -2.82 12.36 0.74
C LEU A 181 -4.24 12.81 1.12
N GLY A 182 -4.39 13.34 2.33
CA GLY A 182 -5.64 13.91 2.80
C GLY A 182 -5.86 15.33 2.27
N ASN A 183 -7.10 15.80 2.35
CA ASN A 183 -7.48 17.18 1.99
C ASN A 183 -6.80 18.27 2.85
N CYS A 184 -6.05 17.89 3.88
CA CYS A 184 -5.22 18.79 4.69
C CYS A 184 -3.78 18.90 4.17
N GLY A 185 -3.49 18.34 2.98
CA GLY A 185 -2.16 18.38 2.35
C GLY A 185 -1.12 17.53 3.07
N ARG A 186 -1.53 16.46 3.77
CA ARG A 186 -0.60 15.57 4.49
C ARG A 186 -0.86 14.11 4.13
N TRP A 187 0.18 13.29 4.14
CA TRP A 187 0.13 11.86 3.83
C TRP A 187 -0.35 11.08 5.05
N HIS A 188 -1.64 10.75 5.06
CA HIS A 188 -2.28 9.98 6.12
C HIS A 188 -2.06 8.48 5.92
N LEU A 189 -1.64 7.78 6.96
CA LEU A 189 -1.56 6.32 6.95
C LEU A 189 -2.96 5.69 7.10
N ASP A 190 -3.18 4.50 6.53
CA ASP A 190 -4.29 3.61 6.89
C ASP A 190 -4.04 3.03 8.29
N TRP A 191 -4.03 3.90 9.30
CA TRP A 191 -3.58 3.60 10.66
C TRP A 191 -4.27 2.41 11.36
N PRO A 192 -5.51 2.00 11.02
CA PRO A 192 -6.08 0.76 11.55
C PRO A 192 -5.40 -0.51 11.01
N HIS A 193 -4.65 -0.42 9.90
CA HIS A 193 -4.00 -1.53 9.20
C HIS A 193 -2.51 -1.32 8.96
N VAL A 194 -1.99 -0.12 9.18
CA VAL A 194 -0.60 0.25 8.95
C VAL A 194 -0.09 1.00 10.17
N TYR A 195 0.88 0.42 10.84
CA TYR A 195 1.67 1.11 11.85
C TYR A 195 3.00 1.52 11.24
N ALA A 196 3.47 2.71 11.55
CA ALA A 196 4.79 3.17 11.14
C ALA A 196 5.49 3.85 12.32
N ARG A 197 6.82 3.75 12.36
CA ARG A 197 7.66 4.44 13.34
C ARG A 197 9.00 4.81 12.75
N ARG A 198 9.68 5.74 13.41
CA ARG A 198 11.07 6.10 13.08
C ARG A 198 12.06 5.09 13.65
N THR A 199 13.12 4.83 12.90
CA THR A 199 14.30 4.05 13.27
C THR A 199 15.58 4.79 12.86
N SER A 200 16.77 4.26 13.17
CA SER A 200 18.03 4.82 12.64
C SER A 200 18.20 4.62 11.14
N ALA A 201 17.55 3.62 10.54
CA ALA A 201 17.49 3.42 9.10
C ALA A 201 16.32 4.17 8.43
N GLY A 202 15.57 5.01 9.13
CA GLY A 202 14.40 5.70 8.57
C GLY A 202 13.07 5.09 9.00
N LEU A 203 12.02 5.27 8.21
CA LEU A 203 10.67 4.80 8.53
C LEU A 203 10.55 3.27 8.40
N ALA A 204 10.11 2.62 9.48
CA ALA A 204 9.75 1.21 9.47
C ALA A 204 8.22 1.05 9.54
N PHE A 205 7.70 0.05 8.82
CA PHE A 205 6.27 -0.20 8.66
C PHE A 205 5.90 -1.59 9.16
N THR A 206 4.72 -1.70 9.75
CA THR A 206 4.08 -2.95 10.13
C THR A 206 2.69 -3.01 9.52
N LEU A 207 2.42 -4.04 8.73
CA LEU A 207 1.08 -4.31 8.21
C LEU A 207 0.29 -5.11 9.26
N LEU A 208 -0.71 -4.45 9.82
CA LEU A 208 -1.62 -5.02 10.79
C LEU A 208 -2.71 -5.81 10.07
N ARG A 209 -3.21 -6.85 10.75
CA ARG A 209 -4.41 -7.62 10.33
C ARG A 209 -4.28 -8.25 8.93
N GLN A 210 -3.07 -8.60 8.51
CA GLN A 210 -2.84 -9.34 7.29
C GLN A 210 -2.82 -10.84 7.56
N ASP A 211 -3.41 -11.59 6.63
CA ASP A 211 -3.49 -13.04 6.73
C ASP A 211 -2.11 -13.67 6.48
N SER A 212 -1.37 -13.19 5.48
CA SER A 212 0.05 -13.48 5.18
C SER A 212 0.42 -12.87 3.80
N PRO A 213 1.70 -12.67 3.44
CA PRO A 213 2.89 -12.58 4.30
C PRO A 213 2.74 -11.48 5.35
N ARG A 214 3.28 -11.70 6.55
CA ARG A 214 3.26 -10.69 7.62
C ARG A 214 4.51 -9.84 7.55
N PHE A 215 4.35 -8.58 7.17
CA PHE A 215 5.42 -7.60 7.25
C PHE A 215 5.32 -6.83 8.58
N VAL A 216 6.31 -7.01 9.43
CA VAL A 216 6.42 -6.43 10.75
C VAL A 216 7.73 -5.69 10.84
N ASP A 217 7.63 -4.41 11.16
CA ASP A 217 8.76 -3.53 11.42
C ASP A 217 9.82 -3.57 10.30
N VAL A 218 9.36 -3.43 9.04
CA VAL A 218 10.21 -3.49 7.85
C VAL A 218 10.53 -2.11 7.31
N VAL A 219 11.76 -1.91 6.84
CA VAL A 219 12.26 -0.67 6.26
C VAL A 219 12.22 -0.76 4.72
N PRO A 220 11.27 -0.11 4.03
CA PRO A 220 11.20 -0.05 2.58
C PRO A 220 12.24 0.90 1.98
N ALA A 221 12.50 0.75 0.68
CA ALA A 221 13.36 1.63 -0.14
C ALA A 221 14.75 1.94 0.48
N GLY A 222 15.34 0.98 1.19
CA GLY A 222 16.65 1.15 1.82
C GLY A 222 16.70 2.14 2.99
N GLY A 223 15.55 2.70 3.39
CA GLY A 223 15.47 3.62 4.51
C GLY A 223 15.05 5.03 4.14
N VAL A 224 13.74 5.27 4.08
CA VAL A 224 13.21 6.61 3.80
C VAL A 224 13.29 7.48 5.06
N PRO A 225 14.01 8.62 5.02
CA PRO A 225 14.02 9.58 6.12
C PRO A 225 12.61 10.11 6.36
N GLY A 226 12.22 10.23 7.62
CA GLY A 226 10.93 10.83 7.94
C GLY A 226 10.52 10.56 9.38
N GLU A 227 9.38 11.12 9.74
CA GLU A 227 8.75 10.91 11.03
C GLU A 227 7.25 10.67 10.90
N VAL A 228 6.70 10.02 11.93
CA VAL A 228 5.26 9.85 12.07
C VAL A 228 4.78 10.82 13.14
N ALA A 229 3.89 11.71 12.74
CA ALA A 229 3.31 12.72 13.63
C ALA A 229 1.78 12.63 13.63
N PRO A 230 1.10 13.11 14.68
CA PRO A 230 -0.33 13.31 14.61
C PRO A 230 -0.67 14.45 13.65
N CYS A 231 -1.65 14.24 12.75
CA CYS A 231 -2.15 15.32 11.92
C CYS A 231 -2.83 16.39 12.78
N PRO A 232 -2.46 17.68 12.68
CA PRO A 232 -3.05 18.72 13.52
C PRO A 232 -4.55 18.94 13.23
N ARG A 233 -5.03 18.58 12.04
CA ARG A 233 -6.44 18.73 11.66
C ARG A 233 -7.30 17.53 12.05
N HIS A 234 -6.74 16.32 11.98
CA HIS A 234 -7.53 15.08 12.05
C HIS A 234 -7.13 14.16 13.22
N GLY A 235 -6.01 14.42 13.90
CA GLY A 235 -5.48 13.59 14.99
C GLY A 235 -4.94 12.21 14.59
N THR A 236 -5.08 11.81 13.32
CA THR A 236 -4.59 10.53 12.80
C THR A 236 -3.12 10.61 12.37
N PRO A 237 -2.37 9.50 12.38
CA PRO A 237 -0.97 9.46 11.95
C PRO A 237 -0.76 9.94 10.52
N VAL A 238 0.23 10.83 10.34
CA VAL A 238 0.73 11.28 9.04
C VAL A 238 2.23 11.02 8.95
N VAL A 239 2.69 10.79 7.72
CA VAL A 239 4.12 10.74 7.41
C VAL A 239 4.58 12.15 7.05
N LEU A 240 5.67 12.57 7.68
CA LEU A 240 6.40 13.79 7.35
C LEU A 240 7.75 13.34 6.78
N ILE A 241 7.97 13.63 5.50
CA ILE A 241 9.17 13.29 4.71
C ILE A 241 9.85 14.59 4.33
#